data_AF-A0A925HWU4-F1
#
_entry.id   AF-A0A925HWU4-F1
#
_cell.length_a   1.000
_cell.length_b   1.000
_cell.length_c   1.000
_cell.angle_alpha   90.00
_cell.angle_beta   90.00
_cell.angle_gamma   90.00
#
_symmetry.space_group_name_H-M   'P 1'
#
loop_
_entity.id
_entity.type
_entity.pdbx_description
1 polymer ?
#
loop_
_entity_poly.entity_id
_entity_poly.type
_entity_poly.pdbx_seq_one_letter_code
_entity_poly.pdbx_strand_id
1 'polypeptide(L)'
;MATRRSFMAGLFGFAFGSSLAIGFSSLAITHLMWLLGTARFMFPNILIEPPTRFKVGFPDSFSPGQVETKFIPQFGVWIVRYDVEGVPMIYALKSVCTHLGCTPNWLEAEQKFKCPCHG
;
A
#
# COMPACT_ATOMS: atom_id res chain seq x y z
N MET A 1 -38.18 33.60 7.61
CA MET A 1 -36.84 33.96 7.07
C MET A 1 -35.87 34.07 8.22
N ALA A 2 -34.91 33.14 8.35
CA ALA A 2 -33.87 33.22 9.37
C ALA A 2 -32.90 34.35 9.00
N THR A 3 -32.75 35.36 9.88
CA THR A 3 -31.79 36.45 9.67
C THR A 3 -30.42 36.05 10.19
N ARG A 4 -29.34 36.58 9.62
CA ARG A 4 -27.95 36.30 10.09
C ARG A 4 -27.77 36.57 11.60
N ARG A 5 -28.47 37.58 12.13
CA ARG A 5 -28.51 37.89 13.57
C ARG A 5 -29.24 36.82 14.39
N SER A 6 -30.38 36.33 13.92
CA SER A 6 -31.13 35.25 14.56
C SER A 6 -30.35 33.92 14.54
N PHE A 7 -29.64 33.63 13.45
CA PHE A 7 -28.77 32.45 13.34
C PHE A 7 -27.60 32.51 14.34
N MET A 8 -26.87 33.64 14.38
CA MET A 8 -25.77 33.83 15.32
C MET A 8 -26.24 33.81 16.78
N ALA A 9 -27.36 34.46 17.11
CA ALA A 9 -27.92 34.45 18.46
C ALA A 9 -28.35 33.04 18.91
N GLY A 10 -28.88 32.21 18.01
CA GLY A 10 -29.20 30.80 18.29
C GLY A 10 -27.96 29.95 18.50
N LEU A 11 -26.90 30.17 17.70
CA LEU A 11 -25.62 29.48 17.82
C LEU A 11 -24.92 29.80 19.15
N PHE A 12 -24.86 31.09 19.53
CA PHE A 12 -24.28 31.54 20.79
C PHE A 12 -25.14 31.16 22.01
N GLY A 13 -26.47 31.20 21.90
CA GLY A 13 -27.37 30.75 22.96
C GLY A 13 -27.28 29.25 23.24
N PHE A 14 -27.09 28.42 22.21
CA PHE A 14 -26.86 26.99 22.37
C PHE A 14 -25.45 26.67 22.87
N ALA A 15 -24.42 27.35 22.38
CA ALA A 15 -23.03 27.09 22.78
C ALA A 15 -22.64 27.66 24.16
N PHE A 16 -23.27 28.76 24.61
CA PHE A 16 -22.90 29.49 25.84
C PHE A 16 -24.06 29.73 26.82
N GLY A 17 -25.27 29.25 26.54
CA GLY A 17 -26.46 29.55 27.35
C GLY A 17 -26.64 28.71 28.62
N SER A 18 -25.93 27.59 28.77
CA SER A 18 -25.95 26.77 30.00
C SER A 18 -24.66 25.98 30.22
N SER A 19 -24.31 25.71 31.48
CA SER A 19 -23.15 24.88 31.85
C SER A 19 -23.24 23.46 31.25
N LEU A 20 -24.46 22.94 31.12
CA LEU A 20 -24.73 21.64 30.50
C LEU A 20 -24.40 21.66 29.00
N ALA A 21 -24.82 22.71 28.28
CA ALA A 21 -24.55 22.83 26.85
C ALA A 21 -23.07 23.01 26.53
N ILE A 22 -22.33 23.75 27.39
CA ILE A 22 -20.87 23.84 27.32
C ILE A 22 -20.23 22.46 27.53
N GLY A 23 -20.69 21.72 28.55
CA GLY A 23 -20.20 20.37 28.87
C GLY A 23 -20.36 19.39 27.69
N PHE A 24 -21.58 19.24 27.16
CA PHE A 24 -21.83 18.33 26.03
C PHE A 24 -21.13 18.77 24.74
N SER A 25 -21.03 20.08 24.47
CA SER A 25 -20.31 20.58 23.31
C SER A 25 -18.81 20.27 23.38
N SER A 26 -18.19 20.45 24.56
CA SER A 26 -16.78 20.12 24.77
C SER A 26 -16.50 18.61 24.61
N LEU A 27 -17.40 17.77 25.13
CA LEU A 27 -17.31 16.32 25.01
C LEU A 27 -17.41 15.88 23.54
N ALA A 28 -18.38 16.43 22.80
CA ALA A 28 -18.59 16.13 21.39
C ALA A 28 -17.39 16.53 20.52
N ILE A 29 -16.84 17.73 20.73
CA ILE A 29 -15.64 18.19 20.00
C ILE A 29 -14.44 17.29 20.30
N THR A 30 -14.23 16.96 21.57
CA THR A 30 -13.10 16.10 21.98
C THR A 30 -13.20 14.70 21.37
N HIS A 31 -14.38 14.08 21.40
CA HIS A 31 -14.60 12.77 20.79
C HIS A 31 -14.44 12.81 19.27
N LEU A 32 -14.93 13.86 18.61
CA LEU A 32 -14.77 14.03 17.18
C LEU A 32 -13.28 14.14 16.80
N MET A 33 -12.51 14.96 17.52
CA MET A 33 -11.07 15.08 17.28
C MET A 33 -10.34 13.77 17.53
N TRP A 34 -10.69 13.03 18.58
CA TRP A 34 -10.11 11.73 18.87
C TRP A 34 -10.40 10.69 17.78
N LEU A 35 -11.65 10.64 17.31
CA LEU A 35 -12.07 9.73 16.25
C LEU A 35 -11.34 10.04 14.94
N LEU A 36 -11.23 11.31 14.56
CA LEU A 36 -10.49 11.73 13.37
C LEU A 36 -8.98 11.46 13.51
N GLY A 37 -8.40 11.68 14.69
CA GLY A 37 -7.01 11.35 14.99
C GLY A 37 -6.73 9.85 14.86
N THR A 38 -7.62 9.01 15.40
CA THR A 38 -7.53 7.55 15.30
C THR A 38 -7.70 7.08 13.86
N ALA A 39 -8.67 7.65 13.13
CA ALA A 39 -8.87 7.34 11.72
C ALA A 39 -7.61 7.70 10.91
N ARG A 40 -7.01 8.87 11.15
CA ARG A 40 -5.76 9.26 10.49
C ARG A 40 -4.57 8.40 10.89
N PHE A 41 -4.53 7.91 12.12
CA PHE A 41 -3.49 6.98 12.58
C PHE A 41 -3.53 5.64 11.82
N MET A 42 -4.71 5.18 11.40
CA MET A 42 -4.84 3.96 10.59
C MET A 42 -4.28 4.09 9.16
N PHE A 43 -3.92 5.30 8.73
CA PHE A 43 -3.28 5.54 7.44
C PHE A 43 -1.81 5.95 7.62
N PRO A 44 -0.84 5.17 7.11
CA PRO A 44 0.57 5.51 7.24
C PRO A 44 0.91 6.78 6.43
N ASN A 45 1.58 7.75 7.07
CA ASN A 45 2.00 9.00 6.41
C ASN A 45 3.32 8.87 5.63
N ILE A 46 4.07 7.81 5.86
CA ILE A 46 5.30 7.50 5.15
C ILE A 46 5.27 6.03 4.75
N LEU A 47 5.52 5.77 3.48
CA LEU A 47 5.69 4.44 2.96
C LEU A 47 7.19 4.26 2.70
N ILE A 48 7.84 3.38 3.48
CA ILE A 48 9.25 3.04 3.28
C ILE A 48 9.28 2.01 2.16
N GLU A 49 9.22 2.50 0.93
CA GLU A 49 9.36 1.65 -0.24
C GLU A 49 10.85 1.40 -0.53
N PRO A 50 11.21 0.17 -0.97
CA PRO A 50 12.52 -0.07 -1.56
C PRO A 50 12.76 0.89 -2.74
N PRO A 51 14.02 1.23 -3.05
CA PRO A 51 14.34 2.12 -4.15
C PRO A 51 13.76 1.58 -5.46
N THR A 52 13.04 2.43 -6.20
CA THR A 52 12.39 2.08 -7.47
C THR A 52 13.37 1.73 -8.59
N ARG A 53 14.66 2.02 -8.40
CA ARG A 53 15.74 1.68 -9.32
C ARG A 53 16.87 1.05 -8.52
N PHE A 54 17.25 -0.17 -8.90
CA PHE A 54 18.36 -0.90 -8.30
C PHE A 54 19.17 -1.62 -9.37
N LYS A 55 20.42 -1.95 -9.05
CA LYS A 55 21.32 -2.65 -9.96
C LYS A 55 21.21 -4.15 -9.71
N VAL A 56 20.94 -4.93 -10.75
CA VAL A 56 20.82 -6.39 -10.70
C VAL A 56 22.13 -7.13 -11.01
N GLY A 57 23.14 -6.43 -11.55
CA GLY A 57 24.42 -7.01 -11.97
C GLY A 57 24.63 -6.93 -13.47
N PHE A 58 25.63 -7.65 -13.97
CA PHE A 58 25.96 -7.73 -15.39
C PHE A 58 25.15 -8.85 -16.08
N PRO A 59 24.80 -8.70 -17.38
CA PRO A 59 24.12 -9.75 -18.14
C PRO A 59 24.78 -11.12 -18.09
N ASP A 60 26.12 -11.16 -18.04
CA ASP A 60 26.92 -12.40 -18.00
C ASP A 60 26.81 -13.16 -16.68
N SER A 61 26.34 -12.51 -15.61
CA SER A 61 26.16 -13.15 -14.30
C SER A 61 24.89 -13.99 -14.21
N PHE A 62 24.07 -14.01 -15.27
CA PHE A 62 22.82 -14.75 -15.35
C PHE A 62 22.99 -15.96 -16.28
N SER A 63 22.76 -17.16 -15.79
CA SER A 63 22.84 -18.37 -16.60
C SER A 63 21.70 -18.42 -17.63
N PRO A 64 21.94 -18.88 -18.88
CA PRO A 64 20.88 -19.16 -19.84
C PRO A 64 19.85 -20.15 -19.28
N GLY A 65 18.57 -19.87 -19.47
CA GLY A 65 17.46 -20.75 -19.07
C GLY A 65 17.11 -20.69 -17.57
N GLN A 66 17.81 -19.88 -16.77
CA GLN A 66 17.63 -19.86 -15.32
C GLN A 66 16.76 -18.68 -14.86
N VAL A 67 15.96 -18.93 -13.82
CA VAL A 67 15.19 -17.92 -13.08
C VAL A 67 15.90 -17.61 -11.77
N GLU A 68 16.28 -16.36 -11.58
CA GLU A 68 16.90 -15.89 -10.33
C GLU A 68 15.83 -15.49 -9.31
N THR A 69 15.81 -16.17 -8.17
CA THR A 69 14.87 -15.92 -7.07
C THR A 69 15.41 -14.98 -5.98
N LYS A 70 16.70 -14.63 -6.04
CA LYS A 70 17.40 -13.81 -5.03
C LYS A 70 16.82 -12.40 -4.84
N PHE A 71 16.16 -11.85 -5.85
CA PHE A 71 15.61 -10.48 -5.81
C PHE A 71 14.18 -10.39 -5.26
N ILE A 72 13.54 -11.53 -4.99
CA ILE A 72 12.16 -11.59 -4.47
C ILE A 72 12.02 -10.87 -3.11
N PRO A 73 12.84 -11.15 -2.08
CA PRO A 73 12.58 -10.64 -0.73
C PRO A 73 12.74 -9.12 -0.59
N GLN A 74 13.61 -8.52 -1.42
CA GLN A 74 13.92 -7.09 -1.36
C GLN A 74 13.16 -6.26 -2.39
N PHE A 75 12.96 -6.81 -3.60
CA PHE A 75 12.43 -6.05 -4.74
C PHE A 75 11.17 -6.67 -5.36
N GLY A 76 10.78 -7.89 -4.95
CA GLY A 76 9.57 -8.54 -5.46
C GLY A 76 9.62 -8.79 -6.97
N VAL A 77 10.79 -9.14 -7.50
CA VAL A 77 10.97 -9.44 -8.93
C VAL A 77 11.80 -10.71 -9.15
N TRP A 78 11.49 -11.38 -10.25
CA TRP A 78 12.35 -12.40 -10.86
C TRP A 78 13.13 -11.80 -12.02
N ILE A 79 14.39 -12.19 -12.12
CA ILE A 79 15.20 -11.94 -13.30
C ILE A 79 15.37 -13.25 -14.03
N VAL A 80 14.95 -13.29 -15.29
CA VAL A 80 14.95 -14.51 -16.11
C VAL A 80 15.80 -14.24 -17.35
N ARG A 81 16.77 -15.10 -17.62
CA ARG A 81 17.50 -15.07 -18.89
C ARG A 81 17.03 -16.24 -19.74
N TYR A 82 16.30 -15.97 -20.81
CA TYR A 82 15.73 -17.01 -21.67
C TYR A 82 15.97 -16.68 -23.15
N ASP A 83 16.01 -17.71 -23.98
CA ASP A 83 16.16 -17.56 -25.43
C ASP A 83 14.77 -17.46 -26.07
N VAL A 84 14.51 -16.36 -26.77
CA VAL A 84 13.28 -16.17 -27.55
C VAL A 84 13.66 -16.03 -29.01
N GLU A 85 13.22 -17.00 -29.81
CA GLU A 85 13.44 -17.06 -31.26
C GLU A 85 14.93 -17.05 -31.67
N GLY A 86 15.81 -17.63 -30.84
CA GLY A 86 17.26 -17.69 -31.08
C GLY A 86 18.01 -16.45 -30.57
N VAL A 87 17.33 -15.54 -29.88
CA VAL A 87 17.92 -14.32 -29.31
C VAL A 87 17.91 -14.42 -27.78
N PRO A 88 19.07 -14.37 -27.12
CA PRO A 88 19.14 -14.36 -25.66
C PRO A 88 18.58 -13.04 -25.13
N MET A 89 17.52 -13.13 -24.32
CA MET A 89 16.86 -11.99 -23.71
C MET A 89 16.85 -12.11 -22.18
N ILE A 90 16.81 -10.96 -21.51
CA ILE A 90 16.64 -10.88 -20.06
C ILE A 90 15.30 -10.19 -19.77
N TYR A 91 14.48 -10.85 -18.97
CA TYR A 91 13.18 -10.38 -18.53
C TYR A 91 13.20 -10.08 -17.04
N ALA A 92 12.52 -9.01 -16.65
CA ALA A 92 12.20 -8.72 -15.26
C ALA A 92 10.69 -8.92 -15.05
N LEU A 93 10.32 -9.87 -14.20
CA LEU A 93 8.92 -10.22 -13.94
C LEU A 93 8.57 -9.87 -12.49
N LYS A 94 7.39 -9.29 -12.26
CA LYS A 94 6.90 -9.01 -10.90
C LYS A 94 6.52 -10.33 -10.22
N SER A 95 7.07 -10.60 -9.05
CA SER A 95 6.80 -11.83 -8.27
C SER A 95 5.52 -11.73 -7.43
N VAL A 96 4.53 -10.95 -7.88
CA VAL A 96 3.27 -10.71 -7.16
C VAL A 96 2.13 -11.24 -8.00
N CYS A 97 1.41 -12.22 -7.46
CA CYS A 97 0.25 -12.82 -8.12
C CYS A 97 -0.84 -11.77 -8.34
N THR A 98 -1.35 -11.70 -9.56
CA THR A 98 -2.41 -10.76 -9.97
C THR A 98 -3.78 -11.07 -9.36
N HIS A 99 -3.97 -12.22 -8.72
CA HIS A 99 -5.21 -12.58 -8.05
C HIS A 99 -5.38 -11.81 -6.73
N LEU A 100 -4.55 -12.13 -5.72
CA LEU A 100 -4.63 -11.56 -4.37
C LEU A 100 -3.27 -11.14 -3.80
N GLY A 101 -2.24 -11.04 -4.64
CA GLY A 101 -0.94 -10.51 -4.22
C GLY A 101 0.01 -11.50 -3.54
N CYS A 102 -0.33 -12.79 -3.45
CA CYS A 102 0.60 -13.82 -2.98
C CYS A 102 1.88 -13.84 -3.83
N THR A 103 3.01 -14.25 -3.25
CA THR A 103 4.25 -14.47 -4.01
C THR A 103 4.23 -15.89 -4.61
N PRO A 104 4.18 -16.06 -5.94
CA PRO A 104 4.25 -17.38 -6.54
C PRO A 104 5.64 -18.00 -6.34
N ASN A 105 5.73 -19.32 -6.44
CA ASN A 105 6.98 -20.05 -6.37
C ASN A 105 7.44 -20.44 -7.78
N TRP A 106 8.74 -20.31 -8.02
CA TRP A 106 9.38 -20.91 -9.20
C TRP A 106 9.70 -22.37 -8.90
N LEU A 107 9.21 -23.29 -9.75
CA LEU A 107 9.51 -24.72 -9.66
C LEU A 107 10.38 -25.13 -10.85
N GLU A 108 11.67 -25.31 -10.58
CA GLU A 108 12.68 -25.68 -11.59
C GLU A 108 12.33 -27.00 -12.30
N ALA A 109 11.85 -28.00 -11.55
CA ALA A 109 11.51 -29.31 -12.11
C ALA A 109 10.37 -29.27 -13.15
N GLU A 110 9.49 -28.28 -13.05
CA GLU A 110 8.33 -28.16 -13.93
C GLU A 110 8.42 -26.95 -14.89
N GLN A 111 9.47 -26.14 -14.76
CA GLN A 111 9.66 -24.88 -15.48
C GLN A 111 8.42 -23.97 -15.42
N LYS A 112 7.82 -23.85 -14.22
CA LYS A 112 6.56 -23.13 -14.01
C LYS A 112 6.59 -22.25 -12.77
N PHE A 113 5.90 -21.11 -12.87
CA PHE A 113 5.51 -20.29 -11.73
C PHE A 113 4.18 -20.80 -11.17
N LYS A 114 4.16 -21.28 -9.93
CA LYS A 114 2.94 -21.77 -9.26
C LYS A 114 2.55 -20.87 -8.10
N CYS A 115 1.29 -20.44 -8.05
CA CYS A 115 0.75 -19.73 -6.91
C CYS A 115 0.30 -20.74 -5.83
N PRO A 116 0.86 -20.71 -4.62
CA PRO A 116 0.48 -21.67 -3.57
C PRO A 116 -0.91 -21.38 -2.97
N CYS A 117 -1.49 -20.20 -3.23
CA CYS A 117 -2.71 -19.77 -2.58
C CYS A 117 -3.96 -20.41 -3.19
N HIS A 118 -4.12 -20.37 -4.52
CA HIS A 118 -5.33 -20.85 -5.20
C HIS A 118 -5.06 -21.65 -6.49
N GLY A 119 -3.78 -22.00 -6.75
CA GLY A 119 -3.37 -22.78 -7.92
C GLY A 119 -3.10 -21.95 -9.16
#